data_AF-A0A1Y1MPD8-F1
#
_entry.id   AF-A0A1Y1MPD8-F1
#
_cell.length_a   1.000
_cell.length_b   1.000
_cell.length_c   1.000
_cell.angle_alpha   90.00
_cell.angle_beta   90.00
_cell.angle_gamma   90.00
#
_symmetry.space_group_name_H-M   'P 1'
#
loop_
_entity.id
_entity.type
_entity.pdbx_description
1 polymer ?
#
loop_
_entity_poly.entity_id
_entity_poly.type
_entity_poly.pdbx_seq_one_letter_code
_entity_poly.pdbx_strand_id
1 'polypeptide(L)'
;RGWTRSVQISRVTQIAVLEEYSVCLIIADKSLISYPLDVIAPVSEFAAPVNDNTRRAPQRLAKDVTYFATARMKDRLLVFYKRKEGMHTSFKVVEPIFHKATEKKSRLFGG
;
A
#
# COMPACT_ATOMS: atom_id res chain seq x y z
N ARG A 1 13.19 12.90 -20.12
CA ARG A 1 13.43 12.41 -18.75
C ARG A 1 12.59 13.26 -17.79
N GLY A 2 11.31 12.94 -17.66
CA GLY A 2 10.37 13.72 -16.86
C GLY A 2 10.00 12.91 -15.63
N TRP A 3 10.43 13.35 -14.45
CA TRP A 3 9.87 12.82 -13.21
C TRP A 3 8.44 13.34 -13.10
N THR A 4 7.47 12.43 -13.07
CA THR A 4 6.08 12.76 -12.82
C THR A 4 5.75 12.50 -11.36
N ARG A 5 5.01 13.43 -10.74
CA ARG A 5 4.51 13.23 -9.39
C ARG A 5 3.46 12.13 -9.43
N SER A 6 3.69 11.05 -8.68
CA SER A 6 2.75 9.93 -8.56
C SER A 6 1.69 10.19 -7.49
N VAL A 7 2.11 10.54 -6.26
CA VAL A 7 1.20 10.79 -5.14
C VAL A 7 1.48 12.14 -4.48
N GLN A 8 0.41 12.86 -4.15
CA GLN A 8 0.48 14.14 -3.44
C GLN A 8 0.55 13.91 -1.93
N ILE A 9 1.74 13.58 -1.41
CA ILE A 9 1.99 13.38 0.03
C ILE A 9 3.31 14.01 0.45
N SER A 10 3.36 14.56 1.66
CA SER A 10 4.54 15.24 2.23
C SER A 10 5.18 14.45 3.36
N ARG A 11 6.44 14.76 3.69
CA ARG A 11 7.15 14.23 4.87
C ARG A 11 7.20 12.69 4.89
N VAL A 12 7.45 12.10 3.72
CA VAL A 12 7.73 10.67 3.56
C VAL A 12 9.06 10.35 4.23
N THR A 13 9.09 9.36 5.13
CA THR A 13 10.30 8.93 5.81
C THR A 13 10.71 7.50 5.49
N GLN A 14 9.78 6.67 5.01
CA GLN A 14 10.07 5.30 4.63
C GLN A 14 9.09 4.81 3.57
N ILE A 15 9.58 4.00 2.63
CA ILE A 15 8.80 3.37 1.56
C ILE A 15 9.22 1.90 1.40
N ALA A 16 8.29 1.03 1.03
CA ALA A 16 8.58 -0.32 0.58
C ALA A 16 7.50 -0.81 -0.38
N VAL A 17 7.92 -1.56 -1.41
CA VAL A 17 7.01 -2.20 -2.35
C VAL A 17 6.87 -3.67 -1.99
N LEU A 18 5.63 -4.13 -1.87
CA LEU A 18 5.27 -5.53 -1.69
C LEU A 18 4.60 -6.02 -2.99
N GLU A 19 5.42 -6.39 -3.97
CA GLU A 19 4.96 -6.71 -5.33
C GLU A 19 3.97 -7.88 -5.36
N GLU A 20 4.25 -8.94 -4.61
CA GLU A 20 3.39 -10.13 -4.46
C GLU A 20 1.96 -9.75 -4.02
N TYR A 21 1.81 -8.62 -3.33
CA TYR A 21 0.55 -8.13 -2.80
C TYR A 21 0.01 -6.89 -3.53
N SER A 22 0.70 -6.41 -4.57
CA SER A 22 0.35 -5.19 -5.31
C SER A 22 0.12 -3.97 -4.41
N VAL A 23 0.96 -3.82 -3.38
CA VAL A 23 0.87 -2.73 -2.39
C VAL A 23 2.21 -2.01 -2.25
N CYS A 24 2.16 -0.69 -2.10
CA CYS A 24 3.25 0.15 -1.66
C CYS A 24 2.94 0.68 -0.25
N LEU A 25 3.82 0.40 0.71
CA LEU A 25 3.75 0.93 2.06
C LEU A 25 4.56 2.21 2.16
N ILE A 26 3.97 3.23 2.76
CA ILE A 26 4.60 4.54 2.97
C ILE A 26 4.42 4.94 4.43
N ILE A 27 5.49 5.41 5.07
CA ILE A 27 5.38 6.27 6.25
C ILE A 27 5.46 7.71 5.80
N ALA A 28 4.42 8.47 6.10
CA ALA A 28 4.39 9.91 5.96
C ALA A 28 3.66 10.50 7.16
N ASP A 29 4.16 11.59 7.74
CA ASP A 29 3.53 12.20 8.93
C ASP A 29 3.30 11.23 10.09
N LYS A 30 4.26 10.32 10.30
CA LYS A 30 4.16 9.23 11.26
C LYS A 30 2.91 8.34 11.06
N SER A 31 2.32 8.33 9.88
CA SER A 31 1.22 7.46 9.51
C SER A 31 1.73 6.38 8.58
N LEU A 32 1.45 5.11 8.91
CA LEU A 32 1.69 3.98 8.01
C LEU A 32 0.49 3.88 7.06
N ILE A 33 0.73 4.02 5.77
CA ILE A 33 -0.28 4.10 4.73
C ILE A 33 0.01 3.03 3.66
N SER A 34 -1.03 2.34 3.23
CA SER A 34 -1.01 1.38 2.13
C SER A 34 -1.60 2.00 0.88
N TYR A 35 -0.81 2.10 -0.17
CA TYR A 35 -1.25 2.47 -1.52
C TYR A 35 -1.35 1.23 -2.40
N PRO A 36 -2.38 1.11 -3.24
CA PRO A 36 -2.34 0.20 -4.38
C PRO A 36 -1.13 0.52 -5.27
N LEU A 37 -0.40 -0.50 -5.71
CA LEU A 37 0.84 -0.31 -6.47
C LEU A 37 0.59 0.34 -7.84
N ASP A 38 -0.56 0.08 -8.47
CA ASP A 38 -0.97 0.67 -9.75
C ASP A 38 -1.23 2.20 -9.66
N VAL A 39 -1.55 2.70 -8.46
CA VAL A 39 -1.67 4.15 -8.19
C VAL A 39 -0.27 4.78 -8.08
N ILE A 40 0.70 4.06 -7.51
CA ILE A 40 2.07 4.56 -7.31
C ILE A 40 2.90 4.48 -8.60
N ALA A 41 2.74 3.38 -9.34
CA ALA A 41 3.48 3.08 -10.56
C ALA A 41 2.52 2.56 -11.63
N PRO A 42 1.75 3.45 -12.29
CA PRO A 42 0.84 3.04 -13.35
C PRO A 42 1.61 2.46 -14.54
N VAL A 43 1.17 1.30 -15.02
CA VAL A 43 1.80 0.55 -16.12
C VAL A 43 1.52 1.20 -17.50
N SER A 44 0.62 2.18 -17.56
CA SER A 44 0.26 2.90 -18.78
C SER A 44 0.08 4.38 -18.50
N GLU A 45 0.57 5.24 -19.40
CA GLU A 45 0.36 6.69 -19.36
C GLU A 45 -1.11 7.08 -19.60
N PHE A 46 -1.90 6.16 -20.15
CA PHE A 46 -3.34 6.33 -20.24
C PHE A 46 -3.95 6.11 -18.84
N ALA A 47 -4.22 7.22 -18.16
CA ALA A 47 -4.88 7.22 -16.86
C ALA A 47 -6.14 6.34 -16.91
N ALA A 48 -6.14 5.24 -16.15
CA ALA A 48 -7.33 4.42 -16.03
C ALA A 48 -8.46 5.29 -15.43
N PRO A 49 -9.68 5.27 -15.99
CA PRO A 49 -10.72 6.25 -15.69
C PRO A 49 -10.94 6.41 -14.19
N VAL A 50 -11.04 7.67 -13.75
CA VAL A 50 -11.23 8.13 -12.36
C VAL A 50 -12.67 7.85 -11.90
N ASN A 51 -13.22 6.68 -12.25
CA ASN A 51 -14.56 6.31 -11.80
C ASN A 51 -14.43 5.67 -10.41
N ASP A 52 -14.53 6.54 -9.41
CA ASP A 52 -15.23 6.36 -8.13
C ASP A 52 -15.05 5.01 -7.40
N ASN A 53 -13.88 4.41 -7.53
CA ASN A 53 -13.56 3.18 -6.83
C ASN A 53 -12.86 3.53 -5.53
N THR A 54 -13.61 3.46 -4.42
CA THR A 54 -13.08 3.42 -3.03
C THR A 54 -11.89 2.46 -2.86
N ARG A 55 -11.73 1.51 -3.79
CA ARG A 55 -10.63 0.53 -3.90
C ARG A 55 -9.27 1.11 -4.28
N ARG A 56 -9.20 2.29 -4.91
CA ARG A 56 -7.93 2.97 -5.24
C ARG A 56 -7.46 3.94 -4.16
N ALA A 57 -8.30 4.18 -3.16
CA ALA A 57 -7.96 5.12 -2.10
C ALA A 57 -6.85 4.55 -1.21
N PRO A 58 -5.85 5.37 -0.83
CA PRO A 58 -4.88 4.97 0.16
C PRO A 58 -5.54 4.64 1.50
N GLN A 59 -5.08 3.58 2.13
CA GLN A 59 -5.58 3.15 3.43
C GLN A 59 -4.57 3.45 4.52
N ARG A 60 -4.95 4.27 5.50
CA ARG A 60 -4.13 4.50 6.70
C ARG A 60 -4.28 3.30 7.63
N LEU A 61 -3.20 2.54 7.80
CA LEU A 61 -3.16 1.33 8.63
C LEU A 61 -2.93 1.65 10.11
N ALA A 62 -2.06 2.63 10.39
CA ALA A 62 -1.73 3.02 11.76
C ALA A 62 -1.22 4.47 11.83
N LYS A 63 -1.37 5.09 13.00
CA LYS A 63 -0.80 6.39 13.36
C LYS A 63 0.34 6.21 14.36
N ASP A 64 1.22 7.19 14.41
CA ASP A 64 2.37 7.29 15.30
C ASP A 64 3.40 6.17 15.06
N VAL A 65 3.56 5.83 13.78
CA VAL A 65 4.53 4.86 13.27
C VAL A 65 5.78 5.59 12.79
N THR A 66 6.92 5.24 13.34
CA THR A 66 8.21 5.87 13.00
C THR A 66 9.07 5.01 12.08
N TYR A 67 8.81 3.70 12.06
CA TYR A 67 9.61 2.72 11.34
C TYR A 67 8.77 1.46 11.07
N PHE A 68 9.00 0.83 9.91
CA PHE A 68 8.56 -0.52 9.65
C PHE A 68 9.68 -1.38 9.05
N ALA A 69 9.53 -2.69 9.07
CA ALA A 69 10.40 -3.62 8.38
C ALA A 69 9.54 -4.72 7.75
N THR A 70 10.04 -5.31 6.68
CA THR A 70 9.41 -6.47 6.04
C THR A 70 10.36 -7.65 6.18
N ALA A 71 9.83 -8.83 6.45
CA ALA A 71 10.62 -10.05 6.54
C ALA A 71 9.75 -11.25 6.15
N ARG A 72 10.37 -12.28 5.58
CA ARG A 72 9.69 -13.55 5.31
C ARG A 72 9.98 -14.53 6.45
N MET A 73 8.94 -15.15 7.00
CA MET A 73 9.03 -16.16 8.05
C MET A 73 8.08 -17.31 7.72
N LYS A 74 8.60 -18.55 7.68
CA LYS A 74 7.82 -19.74 7.29
C LYS A 74 6.97 -19.49 6.03
N ASP A 75 7.62 -18.96 4.99
CA ASP A 75 7.02 -18.61 3.69
C ASP A 75 6.00 -17.46 3.68
N ARG A 76 5.68 -16.87 4.83
CA ARG A 76 4.78 -15.72 4.94
C ARG A 76 5.56 -14.42 4.96
N LEU A 77 5.18 -13.46 4.12
CA LEU A 77 5.68 -12.10 4.25
C LEU A 77 4.99 -11.43 5.43
N LEU A 78 5.78 -10.81 6.30
CA LEU A 78 5.30 -10.09 7.48
C LEU A 78 5.79 -8.65 7.45
N VAL A 79 4.93 -7.74 7.89
CA VAL A 79 5.24 -6.32 8.07
C VAL A 79 5.25 -6.04 9.56
N PHE A 80 6.43 -5.68 10.08
CA PHE A 80 6.63 -5.25 11.45
C PHE A 80 6.63 -3.73 11.49
N TYR A 81 5.92 -3.10 12.42
CA TYR A 81 6.01 -1.66 12.58
C TYR A 81 6.06 -1.23 14.05
N LYS A 82 6.87 -0.22 14.32
CA LYS A 82 7.00 0.41 15.64
C LYS A 82 5.96 1.51 15.77
N ARG A 83 5.02 1.36 16.70
CA ARG A 83 3.99 2.36 17.02
C ARG A 83 4.26 2.97 18.40
N LYS A 84 4.19 4.30 18.51
CA LYS A 84 4.30 5.03 19.77
C LYS A 84 2.93 5.58 20.18
N GLU A 85 2.41 5.18 21.33
CA GLU A 85 1.11 5.64 21.86
C GLU A 85 1.34 6.33 23.21
N GLY A 86 1.39 7.66 23.19
CA GLY A 86 1.84 8.46 24.33
C GLY A 86 3.31 8.16 24.68
N MET A 87 3.54 7.67 25.90
CA MET A 87 4.87 7.24 26.36
C MET A 87 5.15 5.76 26.04
N HIS A 88 4.15 4.99 25.61
CA HIS A 88 4.29 3.57 25.34
C HIS A 88 4.78 3.33 23.90
N THR A 89 5.64 2.33 23.73
CA THR A 89 6.09 1.86 22.42
C THR A 89 5.69 0.41 22.26
N SER A 90 5.09 0.07 21.13
CA SER A 90 4.74 -1.30 20.76
C SER A 90 5.31 -1.65 19.39
N PHE A 91 5.62 -2.93 19.20
CA PHE A 91 5.87 -3.51 17.89
C PHE A 91 4.68 -4.36 17.51
N LYS A 92 4.11 -4.08 16.34
CA LYS A 92 3.00 -4.86 15.78
C LYS A 92 3.50 -5.58 14.55
N VAL A 93 2.99 -6.78 14.34
CA VAL A 93 3.24 -7.59 13.15
C VAL A 93 1.92 -7.82 12.45
N VAL A 94 1.91 -7.64 11.14
CA VAL A 94 0.74 -7.91 10.30
C VAL A 94 1.18 -8.68 9.06
N GLU A 95 0.30 -9.54 8.59
CA GLU A 95 0.47 -10.19 7.31
C GLU A 95 -0.25 -9.37 6.23
N PRO A 96 0.42 -9.03 5.11
CA PRO A 96 -0.25 -8.48 3.96
C PRO A 96 -1.24 -9.51 3.40
N ILE A 97 -2.48 -9.09 3.15
CA ILE A 97 -3.47 -9.93 2.50
C ILE A 97 -3.60 -9.54 1.04
N PHE A 98 -3.57 -10.53 0.15
CA PHE A 98 -3.87 -10.30 -1.26
C PHE A 98 -5.35 -9.95 -1.37
N HIS A 99 -5.67 -8.68 -1.57
CA HIS A 99 -6.98 -8.33 -2.07
C HIS A 99 -7.03 -8.77 -3.53
N LYS A 100 -7.59 -9.96 -3.79
CA LYS A 100 -8.07 -10.33 -5.13
C LYS A 100 -9.16 -9.33 -5.47
N ALA A 101 -8.79 -8.15 -5.95
CA ALA A 101 -9.64 -7.36 -6.82
C ALA A 101 -9.75 -8.22 -8.08
N THR A 102 -10.73 -9.12 -8.04
CA THR A 102 -11.24 -10.01 -9.10
C THR A 102 -10.56 -9.74 -10.42
N GLU A 103 -9.85 -10.74 -10.95
CA GLU A 103 -9.88 -10.97 -12.40
C GLU A 103 -11.30 -10.61 -12.85
N LYS A 104 -11.44 -9.64 -13.76
CA LYS A 104 -12.73 -9.44 -14.40
C LYS A 104 -13.06 -10.81 -14.99
N LYS A 105 -13.94 -11.59 -14.35
CA LYS A 105 -14.60 -12.72 -15.00
C LYS A 105 -15.20 -12.09 -16.23
N SER A 106 -14.55 -12.29 -17.37
CA SER A 106 -15.13 -11.99 -18.66
C SER A 106 -16.38 -12.85 -18.71
N ARG A 107 -17.54 -12.24 -18.42
CA ARG A 107 -18.82 -12.75 -18.88
C ARG A 107 -18.86 -12.48 -20.38
N LEU A 108 -17.97 -13.13 -21.10
CA LEU A 108 -18.25 -13.59 -22.44
C LEU A 108 -19.18 -14.79 -22.24
N PHE A 109 -20.23 -14.88 -23.06
CA PHE A 109 -21.31 -15.87 -23.09
C PHE A 109 -22.64 -15.46 -22.42
N GLY A 110 -23.66 -15.41 -23.28
CA GLY A 110 -25.08 -15.14 -23.04
C GLY A 110 -25.46 -13.80 -23.65
N GLY A 111 -25.97 -13.69 -24.88
CA GLY A 111 -26.75 -14.60 -25.72
C GLY A 111 -27.70 -13.70 -26.51
#